data_AF-A0A959H8A0-F1
#
_entry.id   AF-A0A959H8A0-F1
#
_cell.length_a   1.000
_cell.length_b   1.000
_cell.length_c   1.000
_cell.angle_alpha   90.00
_cell.angle_beta   90.00
_cell.angle_gamma   90.00
#
_symmetry.space_group_name_H-M   'P 1'
#
loop_
_entity.id
_entity.type
_entity.pdbx_description
1 polymer ?
#
loop_
_entity_poly.entity_id
_entity_poly.type
_entity_poly.pdbx_seq_one_letter_code
_entity_poly.pdbx_strand_id
1 'polypeptide(L)'
;MKYISKFFLAGLLFFVSACDLTDLDANLDNPNNVSVDNLDVNLLINKIQADFGDFFAEANIPAMELSRMMALAGGDVYERAYQAQDHNDIWNRGYQDVLIQIETLLEQTEGTTFTIHAGTAKILKAYILLTLVDLFGDVPYSEALRGAEGIFNPKLDDDAEVYQAAISLLDDGISDLGQPGAQALARDIFYGGSAAKW
;
A
#
# COMPACT_ATOMS: atom_id res chain seq x y z
N MET A 1 41.58 -18.70 50.19
CA MET A 1 40.85 -17.45 49.90
C MET A 1 41.36 -16.65 48.68
N LYS A 2 42.64 -16.73 48.26
CA LYS A 2 43.18 -15.93 47.13
C LYS A 2 42.58 -16.21 45.73
N TYR A 3 41.86 -17.32 45.54
CA TYR A 3 41.29 -17.68 44.24
C TYR A 3 39.76 -17.53 44.18
N ILE A 4 39.08 -17.36 45.33
CA ILE A 4 37.61 -17.26 45.39
C ILE A 4 37.15 -15.94 44.73
N SER A 5 37.86 -14.84 44.94
CA SER A 5 37.54 -13.56 44.27
C SER A 5 37.75 -13.60 42.75
N LYS A 6 38.71 -14.42 42.28
CA LYS A 6 38.96 -14.60 40.84
C LYS A 6 37.86 -15.42 40.16
N PHE A 7 37.36 -16.46 40.84
CA PHE A 7 36.20 -17.21 40.36
C PHE A 7 34.91 -16.39 40.40
N PHE A 8 34.73 -15.53 41.40
CA PHE A 8 33.58 -14.62 41.47
C PHE A 8 33.59 -13.58 40.34
N LEU A 9 34.77 -13.02 40.02
CA LEU A 9 34.92 -12.04 38.94
C LEU A 9 34.76 -12.68 37.54
N ALA A 10 35.26 -13.91 37.37
CA ALA A 10 35.06 -14.68 36.13
C ALA A 10 33.58 -15.09 35.93
N GLY A 11 32.86 -15.43 37.01
CA GLY A 11 31.42 -15.70 36.97
C GLY A 11 30.57 -14.47 36.63
N LEU A 12 30.96 -13.29 37.12
CA LEU A 12 30.28 -12.03 36.81
C LEU A 12 30.42 -11.65 35.32
N LEU A 13 31.61 -11.88 34.72
CA LEU A 13 31.86 -11.63 33.30
C LEU A 13 31.07 -12.58 32.38
N PHE A 14 30.79 -13.81 32.82
CA PHE A 14 29.93 -14.75 32.10
C PHE A 14 28.44 -14.36 32.14
N PHE A 15 27.97 -13.77 33.24
CA PHE A 15 26.57 -13.32 33.36
C PHE A 15 26.23 -12.11 32.47
N VAL A 16 27.20 -11.23 32.20
CA VAL A 16 27.01 -10.07 31.31
C VAL A 16 26.98 -10.48 29.83
N SER A 17 27.57 -11.63 29.48
CA SER A 17 27.60 -12.13 28.08
C SER A 17 26.42 -13.04 27.73
N ALA A 18 25.60 -13.43 28.72
CA ALA A 18 24.45 -14.32 28.54
C ALA A 18 23.12 -13.58 28.37
N CYS A 19 23.13 -12.25 28.49
CA CYS A 19 21.96 -11.41 28.28
C CYS A 19 22.27 -10.57 27.04
N ASP A 20 21.65 -10.92 25.91
CA ASP A 20 21.75 -10.20 24.65
C ASP A 20 20.99 -8.86 24.74
N LEU A 21 21.42 -8.01 25.68
CA LEU A 21 20.80 -6.72 26.00
C LEU A 21 21.15 -5.64 24.97
N THR A 22 22.02 -5.96 24.02
CA THR A 22 22.40 -5.07 22.92
C THR A 22 21.43 -5.15 21.74
N ASP A 23 20.64 -6.23 21.64
CA ASP A 23 19.63 -6.40 20.61
C ASP A 23 18.25 -5.99 21.17
N LEU A 24 18.17 -4.75 21.65
CA LEU A 24 16.92 -4.15 22.13
C LEU A 24 15.87 -4.11 21.01
N ASP A 25 16.28 -3.89 19.76
CA ASP A 25 15.38 -3.86 18.60
C ASP A 25 14.80 -5.25 18.27
N ALA A 26 15.58 -6.33 18.39
CA ALA A 26 15.09 -7.69 18.17
C ALA A 26 14.16 -8.22 19.29
N ASN A 27 14.22 -7.63 20.49
CA ASN A 27 13.38 -8.02 21.64
C ASN A 27 12.22 -7.03 21.92
N LEU A 28 12.14 -5.94 21.16
CA LEU A 28 11.03 -4.99 21.17
C LEU A 28 9.96 -5.42 20.14
N ASP A 29 9.44 -6.64 20.29
CA ASP A 29 8.18 -7.02 19.65
C ASP A 29 7.08 -6.20 20.34
N ASN A 30 6.87 -4.98 19.85
CA ASN A 30 5.74 -4.16 20.25
C ASN A 30 4.47 -4.92 19.82
N PRO A 31 3.65 -5.42 20.75
CA PRO A 31 2.47 -6.22 20.40
C PRO A 31 1.40 -5.39 19.67
N ASN A 32 1.55 -4.06 19.62
CA ASN A 32 0.71 -3.16 18.84
C ASN A 32 1.33 -2.79 17.47
N ASN A 33 2.57 -3.21 17.19
CA ASN A 33 3.16 -3.02 15.87
C ASN A 33 2.68 -4.15 14.97
N VAL A 34 1.91 -3.79 13.94
CA VAL A 34 1.49 -4.76 12.93
C VAL A 34 2.71 -5.05 12.07
N SER A 35 3.26 -6.25 12.20
CA SER A 35 4.29 -6.77 11.31
C SER A 35 3.62 -7.49 10.13
N VAL A 36 4.40 -7.76 9.09
CA VAL A 36 3.92 -8.55 7.95
C VAL A 36 3.39 -9.92 8.42
N ASP A 37 3.99 -10.51 9.45
CA ASP A 37 3.65 -11.83 9.99
C ASP A 37 2.32 -11.87 10.79
N ASN A 38 1.83 -10.73 11.28
CA ASN A 38 0.58 -10.64 12.06
C ASN A 38 -0.52 -9.81 11.36
N LEU A 39 -0.33 -9.49 10.09
CA LEU A 39 -1.22 -8.67 9.29
C LEU A 39 -2.52 -9.42 8.93
N ASP A 40 -3.67 -8.85 9.29
CA ASP A 40 -4.96 -9.38 8.85
C ASP A 40 -5.29 -8.88 7.44
N VAL A 41 -5.27 -9.79 6.48
CA VAL A 41 -5.59 -9.55 5.06
C VAL A 41 -6.97 -8.90 4.87
N ASN A 42 -7.95 -9.22 5.72
CA ASN A 42 -9.28 -8.58 5.65
C ASN A 42 -9.26 -7.14 6.15
N LEU A 43 -8.48 -6.83 7.18
CA LEU A 43 -8.32 -5.45 7.63
C LEU A 43 -7.53 -4.63 6.62
N LEU A 44 -6.49 -5.22 6.01
CA LEU A 44 -5.69 -4.54 5.00
C LEU A 44 -6.53 -4.18 3.77
N ILE A 45 -7.30 -5.13 3.20
CA ILE A 45 -8.15 -4.80 2.04
C ILE A 45 -9.24 -3.78 2.38
N ASN A 46 -9.72 -3.75 3.63
CA ASN A 46 -10.67 -2.72 4.09
C ASN A 46 -10.02 -1.34 4.15
N LYS A 47 -8.77 -1.26 4.65
CA LYS A 47 -8.01 -0.02 4.65
C LYS A 47 -7.73 0.46 3.22
N ILE A 48 -7.28 -0.43 2.33
CA ILE A 48 -7.06 -0.12 0.90
C ILE A 48 -8.33 0.46 0.27
N GLN A 49 -9.50 -0.17 0.50
CA GLN A 49 -10.77 0.32 -0.04
C GLN A 49 -11.16 1.70 0.49
N ALA A 50 -10.90 1.99 1.77
CA ALA A 50 -11.17 3.29 2.37
C ALA A 50 -10.23 4.37 1.80
N ASP A 51 -8.92 4.12 1.80
CA ASP A 51 -7.92 5.05 1.28
C ASP A 51 -8.08 5.27 -0.23
N PHE A 52 -8.53 4.26 -0.98
CA PHE A 52 -8.91 4.40 -2.39
C PHE A 52 -10.08 5.37 -2.57
N GLY A 53 -11.07 5.34 -1.67
CA GLY A 53 -12.18 6.30 -1.69
C GLY A 53 -11.70 7.75 -1.54
N ASP A 54 -10.73 7.98 -0.65
CA ASP A 54 -10.09 9.28 -0.47
C ASP A 54 -9.27 9.68 -1.71
N PHE A 55 -8.48 8.76 -2.27
CA PHE A 55 -7.74 8.99 -3.52
C PHE A 55 -8.66 9.36 -4.68
N PHE A 56 -9.76 8.61 -4.84
CA PHE A 56 -10.76 8.88 -5.85
C PHE A 56 -11.35 10.29 -5.68
N ALA A 57 -11.72 10.66 -4.46
CA ALA A 57 -12.28 11.98 -4.19
C ALA A 57 -11.28 13.10 -4.52
N GLU A 58 -10.04 12.99 -4.03
CA GLU A 58 -9.00 14.00 -4.27
C GLU A 58 -8.64 14.14 -5.74
N ALA A 59 -8.47 13.03 -6.47
CA ALA A 59 -8.17 13.07 -7.90
C ALA A 59 -9.31 13.67 -8.75
N ASN A 60 -10.56 13.55 -8.30
CA ASN A 60 -11.71 14.06 -9.05
C ASN A 60 -12.07 15.52 -8.72
N ILE A 61 -11.68 16.06 -7.56
CA ILE A 61 -12.02 17.44 -7.17
C ILE A 61 -11.56 18.47 -8.21
N PRO A 62 -10.28 18.47 -8.66
CA PRO A 62 -9.83 19.39 -9.71
C PRO A 62 -10.71 19.35 -10.97
N ALA A 63 -11.04 18.14 -11.45
CA ALA A 63 -11.87 17.96 -12.64
C ALA A 63 -13.32 18.48 -12.42
N MET A 64 -13.89 18.28 -11.23
CA MET A 64 -15.21 18.79 -10.86
C MET A 64 -15.26 20.32 -10.77
N GLU A 65 -14.17 20.95 -10.31
CA GLU A 65 -14.06 22.41 -10.29
C GLU A 65 -13.95 22.99 -11.71
N LEU A 66 -13.13 22.40 -12.58
CA LEU A 66 -12.98 22.83 -13.97
C LEU A 66 -14.27 22.71 -14.78
N SER A 67 -15.00 21.61 -14.56
CA SER A 67 -16.29 21.34 -15.20
C SER A 67 -17.47 22.07 -14.53
N ARG A 68 -17.21 22.86 -13.48
CA ARG A 68 -18.20 23.64 -12.71
C ARG A 68 -19.26 22.80 -11.99
N MET A 69 -19.02 21.50 -11.78
CA MET A 69 -19.88 20.66 -10.94
C MET A 69 -19.89 21.13 -9.48
N MET A 70 -18.80 21.75 -9.02
CA MET A 70 -18.65 22.29 -7.66
C MET A 70 -18.68 23.83 -7.58
N ALA A 71 -19.36 24.50 -8.52
CA ALA A 71 -19.38 25.97 -8.58
C ALA A 71 -19.88 26.66 -7.28
N LEU A 72 -20.78 26.03 -6.53
CA LEU A 72 -21.28 26.57 -5.24
C LEU A 72 -20.37 26.28 -4.05
N ALA A 73 -19.34 25.45 -4.22
CA ALA A 73 -18.40 25.04 -3.19
C ALA A 73 -16.98 25.62 -3.41
N GLY A 74 -16.85 26.69 -4.21
CA GLY A 74 -15.57 27.35 -4.48
C GLY A 74 -14.91 26.96 -5.80
N GLY A 75 -15.51 26.05 -6.57
CA GLY A 75 -15.11 25.72 -7.95
C GLY A 75 -15.50 26.77 -8.99
N ASP A 76 -15.88 27.98 -8.55
CA ASP A 76 -16.18 29.09 -9.45
C ASP A 76 -14.93 29.85 -9.93
N VAL A 77 -13.78 29.58 -9.32
CA VAL A 77 -12.48 30.19 -9.61
C VAL A 77 -11.53 29.16 -10.22
N TYR A 78 -11.17 29.32 -11.49
CA TYR A 78 -10.30 28.37 -12.21
C TYR A 78 -8.90 28.21 -11.59
N GLU A 79 -8.38 29.25 -10.93
CA GLU A 79 -7.08 29.19 -10.26
C GLU A 79 -7.05 28.17 -9.13
N ARG A 80 -8.19 27.93 -8.47
CA ARG A 80 -8.30 26.93 -7.40
C ARG A 80 -8.24 25.50 -7.90
N ALA A 81 -8.67 25.27 -9.14
CA ALA A 81 -8.72 23.94 -9.71
C ALA A 81 -7.35 23.33 -10.03
N TYR A 82 -6.28 24.13 -9.98
CA TYR A 82 -4.91 23.66 -10.26
C TYR A 82 -3.92 24.22 -9.25
N GLN A 83 -4.04 23.84 -7.98
CA GLN A 83 -2.99 24.12 -7.00
C GLN A 83 -1.96 22.98 -6.99
N ALA A 84 -0.68 23.36 -6.89
CA ALA A 84 0.41 22.38 -6.80
C ALA A 84 0.27 21.47 -5.55
N GLN A 85 -0.30 22.01 -4.47
CA GLN A 85 -0.56 21.25 -3.25
C GLN A 85 -1.50 20.07 -3.51
N ASP A 86 -2.61 20.27 -4.23
CA ASP A 86 -3.58 19.21 -4.52
C ASP A 86 -2.94 18.06 -5.30
N HIS A 87 -2.07 18.40 -6.25
CA HIS A 87 -1.35 17.40 -7.06
C HIS A 87 -0.30 16.64 -6.23
N ASN A 88 0.37 17.32 -5.30
CA ASN A 88 1.27 16.66 -4.35
C ASN A 88 0.51 15.70 -3.44
N ASP A 89 -0.69 16.08 -2.99
CA ASP A 89 -1.51 15.26 -2.12
C ASP A 89 -2.03 14.01 -2.84
N ILE A 90 -2.50 14.14 -4.09
CA ILE A 90 -2.87 13.01 -4.95
C ILE A 90 -1.68 12.06 -5.16
N TRP A 91 -0.49 12.62 -5.47
CA TRP A 91 0.73 11.85 -5.66
C TRP A 91 1.12 11.06 -4.40
N ASN A 92 1.14 11.75 -3.25
CA ASN A 92 1.50 11.15 -1.97
C ASN A 92 0.51 10.06 -1.58
N ARG A 93 -0.79 10.31 -1.72
CA ARG A 93 -1.82 9.32 -1.41
C ARG A 93 -1.73 8.10 -2.33
N GLY A 94 -1.50 8.32 -3.62
CA GLY A 94 -1.29 7.24 -4.58
C GLY A 94 -0.16 6.30 -4.14
N TYR A 95 1.06 6.85 -3.97
CA TYR A 95 2.24 6.03 -3.69
C TYR A 95 2.42 5.61 -2.23
N GLN A 96 2.28 6.55 -1.29
CA GLN A 96 2.61 6.35 0.12
C GLN A 96 1.48 5.69 0.91
N ASP A 97 0.23 5.91 0.50
CA ASP A 97 -0.91 5.31 1.18
C ASP A 97 -1.36 4.05 0.44
N VAL A 98 -1.89 4.19 -0.78
CA VAL A 98 -2.68 3.11 -1.39
C VAL A 98 -1.82 2.06 -2.08
N LEU A 99 -0.90 2.46 -2.98
CA LEU A 99 -0.14 1.50 -3.78
C LEU A 99 0.77 0.61 -2.92
N ILE A 100 1.47 1.16 -1.92
CA ILE A 100 2.33 0.35 -1.03
C ILE A 100 1.53 -0.70 -0.24
N GLN A 101 0.32 -0.35 0.21
CA GLN A 101 -0.56 -1.28 0.90
C GLN A 101 -1.06 -2.37 -0.05
N ILE A 102 -1.35 -2.01 -1.30
CA ILE A 102 -1.70 -2.99 -2.33
C ILE A 102 -0.55 -3.97 -2.58
N GLU A 103 0.70 -3.52 -2.76
CA GLU A 103 1.82 -4.45 -2.95
C GLU A 103 1.95 -5.40 -1.77
N THR A 104 1.85 -4.88 -0.54
CA THR A 104 1.89 -5.68 0.67
C THR A 104 0.77 -6.73 0.67
N LEU A 105 -0.46 -6.37 0.27
CA LEU A 105 -1.56 -7.33 0.17
C LEU A 105 -1.29 -8.41 -0.89
N LEU A 106 -0.75 -8.03 -2.05
CA LEU A 106 -0.46 -8.97 -3.13
C LEU A 106 0.60 -9.99 -2.69
N GLU A 107 1.64 -9.55 -1.97
CA GLU A 107 2.63 -10.43 -1.36
C GLU A 107 1.99 -11.38 -0.34
N GLN A 108 1.10 -10.89 0.54
CA GLN A 108 0.44 -11.71 1.56
C GLN A 108 -0.58 -12.72 0.99
N THR A 109 -1.12 -12.43 -0.19
CA THR A 109 -2.16 -13.27 -0.80
C THR A 109 -1.59 -14.28 -1.80
N GLU A 110 -0.32 -14.15 -2.17
CA GLU A 110 0.35 -15.05 -3.12
C GLU A 110 0.31 -16.51 -2.65
N GLY A 111 -0.16 -17.40 -3.53
CA GLY A 111 -0.28 -18.84 -3.22
C GLY A 111 -1.32 -19.22 -2.17
N THR A 112 -2.14 -18.26 -1.71
CA THR A 112 -3.18 -18.50 -0.70
C THR A 112 -4.58 -18.65 -1.32
N THR A 113 -5.61 -18.81 -0.47
CA THR A 113 -7.01 -18.83 -0.91
C THR A 113 -7.65 -17.44 -0.97
N PHE A 114 -6.89 -16.36 -0.72
CA PHE A 114 -7.37 -14.98 -0.74
C PHE A 114 -7.34 -14.35 -2.14
N THR A 115 -7.67 -15.11 -3.18
CA THR A 115 -7.60 -14.62 -4.57
C THR A 115 -8.62 -13.51 -4.85
N ILE A 116 -9.78 -13.50 -4.17
CA ILE A 116 -10.73 -12.38 -4.29
C ILE A 116 -10.10 -11.07 -3.76
N HIS A 117 -9.33 -11.13 -2.68
CA HIS A 117 -8.59 -9.97 -2.14
C HIS A 117 -7.54 -9.49 -3.13
N ALA A 118 -6.75 -10.42 -3.69
CA ALA A 118 -5.75 -10.11 -4.70
C ALA A 118 -6.38 -9.46 -5.94
N GLY A 119 -7.46 -10.05 -6.46
CA GLY A 119 -8.15 -9.54 -7.65
C GLY A 119 -8.75 -8.15 -7.43
N THR A 120 -9.38 -7.94 -6.27
CA THR A 120 -9.89 -6.62 -5.87
C THR A 120 -8.76 -5.58 -5.82
N ALA A 121 -7.63 -5.91 -5.19
CA ALA A 121 -6.49 -5.01 -5.09
C ALA A 121 -5.85 -4.71 -6.45
N LYS A 122 -5.73 -5.68 -7.35
CA LYS A 122 -5.23 -5.45 -8.71
C LYS A 122 -6.10 -4.48 -9.50
N ILE A 123 -7.42 -4.57 -9.38
CA ILE A 123 -8.35 -3.63 -10.02
C ILE A 123 -8.16 -2.21 -9.48
N LEU A 124 -8.08 -2.06 -8.16
CA LEU A 124 -7.83 -0.76 -7.54
C LEU A 124 -6.46 -0.18 -7.93
N LYS A 125 -5.42 -1.03 -7.98
CA LYS A 125 -4.07 -0.66 -8.45
C LYS A 125 -4.11 -0.12 -9.87
N ALA A 126 -4.77 -0.84 -10.77
CA ALA A 126 -4.93 -0.42 -12.15
C ALA A 126 -5.59 0.96 -12.24
N TYR A 127 -6.70 1.18 -11.51
CA TYR A 127 -7.37 2.49 -11.48
C TYR A 127 -6.42 3.62 -11.05
N ILE A 128 -5.64 3.39 -9.98
CA ILE A 128 -4.70 4.40 -9.46
C ILE A 128 -3.62 4.71 -10.50
N LEU A 129 -3.03 3.68 -11.12
CA LEU A 129 -2.00 3.86 -12.15
C LEU A 129 -2.52 4.64 -13.35
N LEU A 130 -3.71 4.31 -13.85
CA LEU A 130 -4.35 5.04 -14.94
C LEU A 130 -4.57 6.51 -14.57
N THR A 131 -5.07 6.76 -13.35
CA THR A 131 -5.30 8.13 -12.85
C THR A 131 -4.01 8.91 -12.72
N LEU A 132 -2.93 8.29 -12.22
CA LEU A 132 -1.63 8.94 -12.11
C LEU A 132 -1.07 9.30 -13.49
N VAL A 133 -1.17 8.40 -14.46
CA VAL A 133 -0.73 8.69 -15.84
C VAL A 133 -1.57 9.81 -16.46
N ASP A 134 -2.90 9.78 -16.30
CA ASP A 134 -3.78 10.82 -16.85
C ASP A 134 -3.48 12.22 -16.30
N LEU A 135 -2.98 12.31 -15.06
CA LEU A 135 -2.64 13.57 -14.41
C LEU A 135 -1.19 14.01 -14.65
N PHE A 136 -0.24 13.07 -14.73
CA PHE A 136 1.19 13.36 -14.66
C PHE A 136 2.01 12.92 -15.89
N GLY A 137 1.45 12.07 -16.76
CA GLY A 137 2.18 11.45 -17.87
C GLY A 137 3.04 10.28 -17.38
N ASP A 138 4.33 10.30 -17.73
CA ASP A 138 5.30 9.29 -17.28
C ASP A 138 5.42 9.29 -15.74
N VAL A 139 5.28 8.11 -15.12
CA VAL A 139 5.29 7.96 -13.65
C VAL A 139 6.12 6.75 -13.22
N PRO A 140 6.66 6.72 -11.98
CA PRO A 140 7.33 5.53 -11.47
C PRO A 140 6.40 4.32 -11.36
N TYR A 141 6.76 3.20 -11.96
CA TYR A 141 6.00 1.96 -11.83
C TYR A 141 6.89 0.74 -11.59
N SER A 142 7.76 0.37 -12.54
CA SER A 142 8.57 -0.86 -12.50
C SER A 142 9.61 -0.90 -11.38
N GLU A 143 10.03 0.27 -10.92
CA GLU A 143 10.99 0.46 -9.82
C GLU A 143 10.34 1.07 -8.57
N ALA A 144 9.07 1.46 -8.65
CA ALA A 144 8.37 2.10 -7.55
C ALA A 144 8.22 1.15 -6.36
N LEU A 145 8.13 1.72 -5.15
CA LEU A 145 7.84 1.00 -3.89
C LEU A 145 8.92 0.00 -3.45
N ARG A 146 10.07 -0.07 -4.14
CA ARG A 146 11.17 -0.99 -3.86
C ARG A 146 12.25 -0.38 -2.96
N GLY A 147 11.83 0.47 -2.01
CA GLY A 147 12.74 1.12 -1.06
C GLY A 147 13.50 0.14 -0.17
N ALA A 148 12.88 -0.99 0.20
CA ALA A 148 13.51 -2.06 0.96
C ALA A 148 14.64 -2.76 0.17
N GLU A 149 14.60 -2.70 -1.16
CA GLU A 149 15.64 -3.23 -2.05
C GLU A 149 16.74 -2.20 -2.35
N GLY A 150 16.67 -1.01 -1.74
CA GLY A 150 17.63 0.08 -1.93
C GLY A 150 17.34 0.99 -3.12
N ILE A 151 16.17 0.88 -3.76
CA ILE A 151 15.74 1.76 -4.85
C ILE A 151 15.02 2.98 -4.25
N PHE A 152 15.78 4.03 -3.96
CA PHE A 152 15.24 5.27 -3.36
C PHE A 152 14.82 6.34 -4.38
N ASN A 153 15.26 6.19 -5.64
CA ASN A 153 14.96 7.12 -6.72
C ASN A 153 14.48 6.29 -7.93
N PRO A 154 13.22 5.83 -7.91
CA PRO A 154 12.70 5.00 -8.99
C PRO A 154 12.63 5.82 -10.29
N LYS A 155 12.97 5.18 -11.42
CA LYS A 155 12.82 5.82 -12.74
C LYS A 155 11.36 6.12 -13.07
N LEU A 156 11.14 7.05 -13.98
CA LEU A 156 9.85 7.23 -14.65
C LEU A 156 9.72 6.15 -15.74
N ASP A 157 8.59 5.48 -15.78
CA ASP A 157 8.21 4.59 -16.86
C ASP A 157 7.31 5.34 -17.86
N ASP A 158 7.39 4.97 -19.14
CA ASP A 158 6.62 5.58 -20.22
C ASP A 158 5.12 5.41 -19.99
N ASP A 159 4.34 6.47 -20.20
CA ASP A 159 2.90 6.49 -19.96
C ASP A 159 2.15 5.32 -20.62
N ALA A 160 2.51 4.94 -21.85
CA ALA A 160 1.91 3.84 -22.58
C ALA A 160 2.26 2.47 -21.98
N GLU A 161 3.49 2.30 -21.47
CA GLU A 161 3.89 1.07 -20.77
C GLU A 161 3.13 0.91 -19.46
N VAL A 162 2.94 1.99 -18.70
CA VAL A 162 2.16 1.97 -17.44
C VAL A 162 0.68 1.68 -17.73
N TYR A 163 0.10 2.27 -18.78
CA TYR A 163 -1.26 1.96 -19.23
C TYR A 163 -1.42 0.48 -19.57
N GLN A 164 -0.48 -0.07 -20.33
CA GLN A 164 -0.53 -1.48 -20.72
C GLN A 164 -0.41 -2.40 -19.50
N ALA A 165 0.43 -2.04 -18.52
CA ALA A 165 0.54 -2.78 -17.28
C ALA A 165 -0.74 -2.71 -16.43
N ALA A 166 -1.39 -1.55 -16.37
CA ALA A 166 -2.68 -1.39 -15.69
C ALA A 166 -3.79 -2.25 -16.34
N ILE A 167 -3.83 -2.35 -17.67
CA ILE A 167 -4.76 -3.25 -18.37
C ILE A 167 -4.48 -4.71 -18.02
N SER A 168 -3.21 -5.13 -18.01
CA SER A 168 -2.85 -6.49 -17.60
C SER A 168 -3.24 -6.78 -16.14
N LEU A 169 -3.12 -5.80 -15.24
CA LEU A 169 -3.59 -5.92 -13.86
C LEU A 169 -5.12 -6.13 -13.77
N LEU A 170 -5.90 -5.49 -14.64
CA LEU A 170 -7.35 -5.72 -14.71
C LEU A 170 -7.65 -7.16 -15.16
N ASP A 171 -6.99 -7.65 -16.20
CA ASP A 171 -7.17 -9.02 -16.68
C ASP A 171 -6.80 -10.06 -15.62
N ASP A 172 -5.65 -9.87 -14.96
CA ASP A 172 -5.20 -10.72 -13.85
C ASP A 172 -6.16 -10.64 -12.67
N GLY A 173 -6.69 -9.46 -12.36
CA GLY A 173 -7.65 -9.25 -11.29
C GLY A 173 -8.97 -9.98 -11.53
N ILE A 174 -9.49 -9.91 -12.76
CA ILE A 174 -10.70 -10.65 -13.18
C ILE A 174 -10.47 -12.17 -13.06
N SER A 175 -9.29 -12.65 -13.47
CA SER A 175 -8.92 -14.05 -13.34
C SER A 175 -8.91 -14.51 -11.88
N ASP A 176 -8.34 -13.71 -10.98
CA ASP A 176 -8.25 -14.02 -9.55
C ASP A 176 -9.63 -14.04 -8.86
N LEU A 177 -10.51 -13.10 -9.22
CA LEU A 177 -11.90 -13.05 -8.74
C LEU A 177 -12.72 -14.28 -9.16
N GLY A 178 -12.36 -14.91 -10.28
CA GLY A 178 -13.01 -16.11 -10.81
C GLY A 178 -12.53 -17.44 -10.21
N GLN A 179 -11.51 -17.42 -9.34
CA GLN A 179 -10.95 -18.66 -8.80
C GLN A 179 -11.92 -19.36 -7.82
N PRO A 180 -12.14 -20.68 -7.96
CA PRO A 180 -13.03 -21.42 -7.09
C PRO A 180 -12.44 -21.59 -5.69
N GLY A 181 -13.30 -21.60 -4.67
CA GLY A 181 -12.89 -21.84 -3.28
C GLY A 181 -12.16 -20.68 -2.62
N ALA A 182 -12.19 -19.49 -3.25
CA ALA A 182 -11.62 -18.29 -2.69
C ALA A 182 -12.34 -17.82 -1.41
N GLN A 183 -11.58 -17.27 -0.48
CA GLN A 183 -12.11 -16.60 0.70
C GLN A 183 -12.82 -15.32 0.27
N ALA A 184 -14.07 -15.14 0.71
CA ALA A 184 -14.80 -13.91 0.45
C ALA A 184 -14.21 -12.74 1.25
N LEU A 185 -14.37 -11.52 0.74
CA LEU A 185 -14.08 -10.31 1.52
C LEU A 185 -14.98 -10.27 2.75
N ALA A 186 -14.40 -10.21 3.96
CA ALA A 186 -15.19 -10.12 5.20
C ALA A 186 -16.09 -8.86 5.22
N ARG A 187 -15.61 -7.79 4.60
CA ARG A 187 -16.36 -6.56 4.34
C ARG A 187 -15.88 -5.97 3.02
N ASP A 188 -16.84 -5.64 2.17
CA ASP A 188 -16.63 -4.97 0.89
C ASP A 188 -17.45 -3.69 0.89
N ILE A 189 -16.76 -2.56 0.76
CA ILE A 189 -17.32 -1.22 0.85
C ILE A 189 -18.04 -0.85 -0.47
N PHE A 190 -17.65 -1.45 -1.60
CA PHE A 190 -18.12 -1.07 -2.92
C PHE A 190 -19.26 -1.95 -3.43
N TYR A 191 -19.10 -3.28 -3.39
CA TYR A 191 -20.01 -4.20 -4.08
C TYR A 191 -20.67 -5.24 -3.18
N GLY A 192 -20.52 -5.11 -1.85
CA GLY A 192 -21.20 -5.96 -0.87
C GLY A 192 -20.80 -7.43 -0.96
N GLY A 193 -19.55 -7.72 -1.37
CA GLY A 193 -18.96 -9.05 -1.44
C GLY A 193 -19.17 -9.75 -2.78
N SER A 194 -19.73 -9.03 -3.77
CA SER A 194 -20.01 -9.59 -5.09
C SER A 194 -18.78 -9.52 -5.98
N ALA A 195 -18.00 -10.60 -6.05
CA ALA A 195 -16.85 -10.72 -6.95
C ALA A 195 -17.19 -10.50 -8.43
N ALA A 196 -18.43 -10.77 -8.86
CA ALA A 196 -18.86 -10.54 -10.24
C ALA A 196 -19.18 -9.07 -10.59
N LYS A 197 -19.20 -8.18 -9.59
CA LYS A 197 -19.41 -6.73 -9.80
C LYS A 197 -18.09 -5.95 -9.78
N TRP A 198 -17.10 -6.48 -9.05
CA TRP A 198 -15.70 -6.13 -9.23
C TRP A 198 -15.29 -6.49 -10.65
#